data_AF-A0A4S2IUS1-F1
#
_entry.id   AF-A0A4S2IUS1-F1
#
_cell.length_a   1.000
_cell.length_b   1.000
_cell.length_c   1.000
_cell.angle_alpha   90.00
_cell.angle_beta   90.00
_cell.angle_gamma   90.00
#
_symmetry.space_group_name_H-M   'P 1'
#
loop_
_entity.id
_entity.type
_entity.pdbx_description
1 polymer ?
#
loop_
_entity_poly.entity_id
_entity_poly.type
_entity_poly.pdbx_seq_one_letter_code
_entity_poly.pdbx_strand_id
1 'polypeptide(L)'
;MFVDRLVATLIHLRHDLPHSVLGLLFGVDRSTVTRAIAEVRTLLAERGCAVPDRLGLRLRTLTDVFAYARAEGVELRLDATEIQVRRHRPAAAVAVRSSRARRSRTP
;
A
#
# COMPACT_ATOMS: atom_id res chain seq x y z
N MET A 1 19.66 -9.27 -15.59
CA MET A 1 20.10 -8.05 -14.87
C MET A 1 18.98 -7.00 -14.71
N PHE A 2 18.39 -6.43 -15.78
CA PHE A 2 17.23 -5.53 -15.65
C PHE A 2 15.91 -6.29 -15.42
N VAL A 3 15.68 -7.33 -16.21
CA VAL A 3 14.46 -8.16 -16.12
C VAL A 3 14.28 -8.73 -14.72
N ASP A 4 15.35 -9.25 -14.09
CA ASP A 4 15.27 -9.80 -12.73
C ASP A 4 14.86 -8.75 -11.70
N ARG A 5 15.37 -7.51 -11.81
CA ARG A 5 14.98 -6.39 -10.95
C ARG A 5 13.52 -6.00 -11.16
N LEU A 6 13.08 -5.99 -12.42
CA LEU A 6 11.69 -5.71 -12.77
C LEU A 6 10.77 -6.80 -12.22
N VAL A 7 11.09 -8.08 -12.44
CA VAL A 7 10.30 -9.22 -11.96
C VAL A 7 10.27 -9.24 -10.43
N ALA A 8 11.41 -9.05 -9.74
CA ALA A 8 11.46 -8.96 -8.29
C ALA A 8 10.56 -7.82 -7.76
N THR A 9 10.55 -6.68 -8.43
CA THR A 9 9.68 -5.54 -8.07
C THR A 9 8.20 -5.87 -8.30
N LEU A 10 7.85 -6.48 -9.43
CA LEU A 10 6.47 -6.87 -9.71
C LEU A 10 5.97 -7.95 -8.73
N ILE A 11 6.79 -8.92 -8.36
CA ILE A 11 6.45 -9.93 -7.36
C ILE A 11 6.24 -9.26 -6.00
N HIS A 12 7.12 -8.33 -5.59
CA HIS A 12 6.95 -7.59 -4.35
C HIS A 12 5.61 -6.82 -4.34
N LEU A 13 5.31 -6.08 -5.41
CA LEU A 13 4.11 -5.27 -5.51
C LEU A 13 2.81 -6.10 -5.62
N ARG A 14 2.86 -7.26 -6.30
CA ARG A 14 1.69 -8.13 -6.49
C ARG A 14 1.45 -9.07 -5.32
N HIS A 15 2.48 -9.57 -4.66
CA HIS A 15 2.34 -10.63 -3.67
C HIS A 15 2.78 -10.22 -2.26
N ASP A 16 3.14 -8.96 -2.06
CA ASP A 16 3.65 -8.42 -0.77
C ASP A 16 4.83 -9.26 -0.22
N LEU A 17 5.62 -9.85 -1.12
CA LEU A 17 6.68 -10.77 -0.74
C LEU A 17 7.81 -10.02 -0.02
N PRO A 18 8.32 -10.52 1.12
CA PRO A 18 9.41 -9.86 1.83
C PRO A 18 10.69 -9.78 0.99
N HIS A 19 11.43 -8.68 1.14
CA HIS A 19 12.70 -8.44 0.43
C HIS A 19 13.74 -9.55 0.67
N SER A 20 13.72 -10.19 1.84
CA SER A 20 14.59 -11.33 2.15
C SER A 20 14.22 -12.58 1.34
N VAL A 21 12.93 -12.86 1.17
CA VAL A 21 12.44 -13.99 0.36
C VAL A 21 12.79 -13.80 -1.10
N LEU A 22 12.66 -12.55 -1.60
CA LEU A 22 13.12 -12.20 -2.94
C LEU A 22 14.64 -12.35 -3.09
N GLY A 23 15.42 -11.98 -2.07
CA GLY A 23 16.87 -12.19 -2.08
C GLY A 23 17.23 -13.68 -2.24
N LEU A 24 16.53 -14.55 -1.51
CA LEU A 24 16.69 -16.00 -1.63
C LEU A 24 16.27 -16.52 -3.01
N LEU A 25 15.14 -16.06 -3.55
CA LEU A 25 14.63 -16.50 -4.86
C LEU A 25 15.56 -16.12 -6.02
N PHE A 26 16.16 -14.94 -5.96
CA PHE A 26 17.03 -14.41 -7.00
C PHE A 26 18.53 -14.63 -6.72
N GLY A 27 18.90 -15.26 -5.60
CA GLY A 27 20.30 -15.51 -5.22
C GLY A 27 21.11 -14.24 -4.95
N VAL A 28 20.47 -13.16 -4.48
CA VAL A 28 21.10 -11.85 -4.23
C VAL A 28 20.85 -11.36 -2.80
N ASP A 29 21.70 -10.45 -2.34
CA ASP A 29 21.53 -9.86 -1.00
C ASP A 29 20.23 -9.04 -0.89
N ARG A 30 19.62 -9.02 0.29
CA ARG A 30 18.42 -8.24 0.60
C ARG A 30 18.57 -6.76 0.23
N SER A 31 19.73 -6.16 0.47
CA SER A 31 20.01 -4.75 0.11
C SER A 31 19.96 -4.51 -1.39
N THR A 32 20.41 -5.50 -2.18
CA THR A 32 20.33 -5.46 -3.65
C THR A 32 18.87 -5.45 -4.11
N VAL A 33 18.02 -6.25 -3.48
CA VAL A 33 16.57 -6.27 -3.75
C VAL A 33 15.93 -4.93 -3.38
N THR A 34 16.20 -4.40 -2.19
CA THR A 34 15.66 -3.11 -1.73
C THR A 34 16.02 -1.99 -2.69
N ARG A 35 17.29 -1.94 -3.11
CA ARG A 35 17.75 -0.93 -4.07
C ARG A 35 17.08 -1.09 -5.43
N ALA A 36 16.98 -2.32 -5.94
CA ALA A 36 16.31 -2.61 -7.20
C ALA A 36 14.84 -2.16 -7.19
N ILE A 37 14.12 -2.45 -6.11
CA ILE A 37 12.72 -2.06 -5.94
C ILE A 37 12.60 -0.53 -5.91
N ALA A 38 13.48 0.17 -5.19
CA ALA A 38 13.47 1.64 -5.16
C ALA A 38 13.69 2.24 -6.56
N GLU A 39 14.71 1.77 -7.29
CA GLU A 39 15.01 2.22 -8.65
C GLU A 39 13.83 1.98 -9.61
N VAL A 40 13.27 0.78 -9.60
CA VAL A 40 12.16 0.41 -10.50
C VAL A 40 10.88 1.17 -10.13
N ARG A 41 10.58 1.37 -8.84
CA ARG A 41 9.41 2.16 -8.41
C ARG A 41 9.48 3.61 -8.89
N THR A 42 10.67 4.22 -8.89
CA THR A 42 10.85 5.57 -9.45
C THR A 42 10.56 5.58 -10.94
N LEU A 43 11.10 4.63 -11.70
CA LEU A 43 10.83 4.51 -13.14
C LEU A 43 9.34 4.27 -13.45
N LEU A 44 8.67 3.44 -12.64
CA LEU A 44 7.23 3.23 -12.75
C LEU A 44 6.45 4.52 -12.46
N ALA A 45 6.87 5.30 -11.47
CA ALA A 45 6.24 6.58 -11.15
C ALA A 45 6.39 7.59 -12.29
N GLU A 46 7.58 7.71 -12.88
CA GLU A 46 7.82 8.56 -14.06
C GLU A 46 6.95 8.17 -15.26
N ARG A 47 6.59 6.89 -15.37
CA ARG A 47 5.71 6.36 -16.42
C ARG A 47 4.22 6.47 -16.10
N GLY A 48 3.85 7.06 -14.97
CA GLY A 48 2.45 7.16 -14.53
C GLY A 48 1.90 5.89 -13.87
N CYS A 49 2.76 4.91 -13.58
CA CYS A 49 2.42 3.71 -12.80
C CYS A 49 2.67 3.91 -11.29
N ALA A 50 2.41 5.11 -10.78
CA ALA A 50 2.35 5.38 -9.35
C ALA A 50 0.90 5.64 -8.93
N VAL A 51 0.54 5.21 -7.71
CA VAL A 51 -0.66 5.72 -7.07
C VAL A 51 -0.47 7.23 -6.94
N PRO A 52 -1.35 8.06 -7.53
CA PRO A 52 -1.17 9.50 -7.45
C PRO A 52 -1.18 9.90 -5.99
N ASP A 53 -0.19 10.70 -5.61
CA ASP A 53 0.01 11.21 -4.26
C ASP A 53 -1.02 12.31 -3.94
N ARG A 54 -2.31 11.99 -4.10
CA ARG A 54 -3.41 12.83 -3.64
C ARG A 54 -3.60 12.53 -2.16
N LEU A 55 -2.99 13.38 -1.34
CA LEU A 55 -3.20 13.42 0.11
C LEU A 55 -4.71 13.35 0.40
N GLY A 56 -5.16 12.23 0.96
CA GLY A 56 -6.56 12.01 1.39
C GLY A 56 -7.43 11.13 0.49
N LEU A 57 -6.93 10.62 -0.65
CA LEU A 57 -7.71 9.71 -1.49
C LEU A 57 -7.88 8.33 -0.80
N ARG A 58 -9.03 8.14 -0.13
CA ARG A 58 -9.44 6.85 0.46
C ARG A 58 -10.65 6.29 -0.29
N LEU A 59 -10.39 5.39 -1.22
CA LEU A 59 -11.43 4.63 -1.93
C LEU A 59 -11.86 3.47 -1.04
N ARG A 60 -13.00 3.62 -0.34
CA ARG A 60 -13.46 2.66 0.67
C ARG A 60 -14.26 1.51 0.09
N THR A 61 -14.84 1.72 -1.09
CA THR A 61 -15.67 0.73 -1.78
C THR A 61 -15.13 0.46 -3.17
N LEU A 62 -15.42 -0.73 -3.71
CA LEU A 62 -15.10 -1.06 -5.10
C LEU A 62 -15.78 -0.08 -6.07
N THR A 63 -16.99 0.39 -5.74
CA THR A 63 -17.70 1.41 -6.52
C THR A 63 -16.89 2.69 -6.64
N ASP A 64 -16.30 3.16 -5.53
CA ASP A 64 -15.43 4.35 -5.55
C ASP A 64 -14.20 4.14 -6.41
N VAL A 65 -13.63 2.93 -6.42
CA VAL A 65 -12.49 2.56 -7.26
C VAL A 65 -12.84 2.63 -8.74
N PHE A 66 -13.98 2.07 -9.15
CA PHE A 66 -14.44 2.14 -10.53
C PHE A 66 -14.78 3.57 -10.97
N ALA A 67 -15.43 4.35 -10.10
CA ALA A 67 -15.75 5.75 -10.37
C ALA A 67 -14.48 6.59 -10.55
N TYR A 68 -13.50 6.39 -9.67
CA TYR A 68 -12.19 7.03 -9.76
C TYR A 68 -11.47 6.67 -11.06
N ALA A 69 -11.38 5.38 -11.40
CA ALA A 69 -10.70 4.93 -12.60
C ALA A 69 -11.33 5.51 -13.87
N ARG A 70 -12.66 5.57 -13.94
CA ARG A 70 -13.36 6.20 -15.06
C ARG A 70 -13.06 7.70 -15.16
N ALA A 71 -13.05 8.41 -14.03
CA ALA A 71 -12.78 9.85 -14.00
C ALA A 71 -11.35 10.18 -14.43
N GLU A 72 -10.38 9.33 -14.10
CA GLU A 72 -8.97 9.52 -14.42
C GLU A 72 -8.54 8.83 -15.74
N GLY A 73 -9.48 8.20 -16.47
CA GLY A 73 -9.18 7.48 -17.71
C GLY A 73 -8.28 6.25 -17.52
N VAL A 74 -8.28 5.66 -16.32
CA VAL A 74 -7.47 4.48 -15.99
C VAL A 74 -8.21 3.22 -16.43
N GLU A 75 -7.58 2.44 -17.31
CA GLU A 75 -8.08 1.12 -17.69
C GLU A 75 -7.81 0.12 -16.55
N LEU A 76 -8.88 -0.34 -15.89
CA LEU A 76 -8.78 -1.33 -14.81
C LEU A 76 -8.59 -2.73 -15.40
N ARG A 77 -7.36 -3.25 -15.30
CA ARG A 77 -7.05 -4.63 -15.64
C ARG A 77 -7.25 -5.52 -14.42
N LEU A 78 -8.42 -6.15 -14.35
CA LEU A 78 -8.74 -7.18 -13.35
C LEU A 78 -8.28 -8.53 -13.90
N ASP A 79 -7.12 -9.00 -13.46
CA ASP A 79 -6.48 -10.24 -13.91
C ASP A 79 -6.97 -11.49 -13.15
N ALA A 80 -8.14 -11.41 -12.50
CA ALA A 80 -8.77 -12.45 -11.67
C ALA A 80 -7.85 -13.07 -10.59
N THR A 81 -6.66 -12.51 -10.39
CA THR A 81 -5.69 -12.96 -9.40
C THR A 81 -6.05 -12.28 -8.09
N GLU A 82 -6.71 -13.00 -7.19
CA GLU A 82 -7.05 -12.45 -5.88
C GLU A 82 -5.77 -12.25 -5.04
N ILE A 83 -5.32 -11.00 -4.93
CA ILE A 83 -4.24 -10.62 -4.01
C ILE A 83 -4.88 -10.31 -2.66
N GLN A 84 -4.59 -11.14 -1.65
CA GLN A 84 -5.00 -10.88 -0.28
C GLN A 84 -4.28 -9.65 0.27
N VAL A 85 -4.95 -8.49 0.25
CA VAL A 85 -4.39 -7.26 0.81
C VAL A 85 -4.43 -7.34 2.33
N ARG A 86 -3.27 -7.16 3.00
CA ARG A 86 -3.22 -6.96 4.45
C ARG A 86 -4.06 -5.74 4.82
N ARG A 87 -5.27 -5.96 5.33
CA ARG A 87 -6.10 -4.88 5.86
C ARG A 87 -5.41 -4.32 7.10
N HIS A 88 -4.92 -3.10 7.00
CA HIS A 88 -4.48 -2.36 8.18
C HIS A 88 -5.72 -2.17 9.08
N ARG A 89 -5.76 -2.87 10.21
CA ARG A 89 -6.85 -2.72 11.18
C ARG A 89 -6.84 -1.26 11.66
N PRO A 90 -7.94 -0.51 11.56
CA PRO A 90 -7.97 0.83 12.13
C PRO A 90 -7.67 0.71 13.62
N ALA A 91 -6.69 1.48 14.09
CA ALA A 91 -6.40 1.56 15.51
C ALA A 91 -7.70 1.89 16.25
N ALA A 92 -8.11 1.01 17.17
CA ALA A 92 -9.30 1.24 17.96
C ALA A 92 -9.15 2.59 18.68
N ALA A 93 -10.12 3.48 18.50
CA ALA A 93 -10.13 4.76 19.19
C ALA A 93 -10.06 4.51 20.69
N VAL A 94 -8.97 4.93 21.33
CA VAL A 94 -8.84 4.93 22.79
C VAL A 94 -9.88 5.90 23.32
N ALA A 95 -10.96 5.38 23.87
CA ALA A 95 -11.97 6.19 24.54
C ALA A 95 -11.36 6.80 25.80
N VAL A 96 -10.98 8.07 25.73
CA VAL A 96 -10.58 8.88 26.89
C VAL A 96 -11.83 9.08 27.76
N ARG A 97 -11.93 8.34 28.86
CA ARG A 97 -12.96 8.58 29.88
C ARG A 97 -12.60 9.86 30.62
N SER A 98 -13.29 10.95 30.33
CA SER A 98 -13.22 12.16 31.16
C SER A 98 -13.99 11.92 32.47
N SER A 99 -13.23 11.72 33.55
CA SER A 99 -13.73 11.72 34.92
C SER A 99 -14.35 13.07 35.25
N ARG A 100 -15.68 13.15 35.27
CA ARG A 100 -16.43 14.32 35.74
C ARG A 100 -16.54 14.25 37.27
N ALA A 101 -15.51 14.70 37.96
CA ALA A 101 -15.53 14.85 39.42
C ALA A 101 -16.48 16.00 39.80
N ARG A 102 -17.54 15.60 40.49
CA ARG A 102 -18.66 16.36 41.04
C ARG A 102 -18.21 17.57 41.85
N ARG A 103 -18.66 18.78 41.47
CA ARG A 103 -18.72 19.93 42.37
C ARG A 103 -19.99 19.89 43.22
N SER A 104 -19.83 20.46 44.41
CA SER A 104 -20.81 21.05 45.35
C SER A 104 -21.80 20.14 46.07
N ARG A 105 -21.69 20.14 47.41
CA ARG A 105 -22.72 20.69 48.31
C ARG A 105 -22.20 20.76 49.75
N THR A 106 -21.90 21.98 50.19
CA THR A 106 -22.07 22.45 51.58
C THR A 106 -23.38 23.22 51.65
N PRO A 107 -24.04 23.21 52.81
CA PRO A 107 -24.38 24.46 53.48
C PRO A 107 -23.61 24.61 54.80
#